data_AF-A0A2J7QII9-F1
#
_entry.id   AF-A0A2J7QII9-F1
#
_cell.length_a   1.000
_cell.length_b   1.000
_cell.length_c   1.000
_cell.angle_alpha   90.00
_cell.angle_beta   90.00
_cell.angle_gamma   90.00
#
_symmetry.space_group_name_H-M   'P 1'
#
loop_
_entity.id
_entity.type
_entity.pdbx_description
1 polymer ?
#
loop_
_entity_poly.entity_id
_entity_poly.type
_entity_poly.pdbx_seq_one_letter_code
_entity_poly.pdbx_strand_id
1 'polypeptide(L)'
;MAINGTQSRKLSTLWTYAAGRSGKVRRFGLFLKEEKWQVGFTSILVASAIPVLKLENVIRANITSEIHADLLYSSDTAEHQFSLQTVMGRSALKAEALEDEYLTDKCIDRNQGPETDISPDCLRAAMDAMFLDRYNVTITYKGQSTSLGPIMMQHFNSLRLWLLPYITDTEDSKRTFAPSNTITALLEISPRLNTLNAWIRTPSMKTDFSSIPVNPLVTEILRFNPAVSYARRIRGESYCSHGGSKFFTFDGVELDYNVTSCWHLLAKDCSGHSRFAVLMRSLNNQETELEVNMDNYLILRLRPGLNVSANEKPVELAGHAVVQIADQAGAILAHLQARDTPEHVISVALPAHGFHIVYTGSSTLVMADRSMRGRLCGICGDFDGHAVKEFRKPQDTQAHNGQEYASSYAITDQAECASEQMK
;
A
#
# COMPACT_ATOMS: atom_id res chain seq x y z
N MET A 1 -64.43 5.98 -2.25
CA MET A 1 -63.22 6.77 -1.92
C MET A 1 -62.04 5.98 -2.46
N ALA A 2 -61.56 6.30 -3.66
CA ALA A 2 -60.41 5.62 -4.26
C ALA A 2 -59.15 6.18 -3.59
N ILE A 3 -58.39 5.32 -2.91
CA ILE A 3 -57.11 5.69 -2.33
C ILE A 3 -56.12 5.80 -3.51
N ASN A 4 -55.62 7.01 -3.73
CA ASN A 4 -54.66 7.34 -4.77
C ASN A 4 -53.42 6.45 -4.70
N GLY A 5 -52.96 6.03 -5.87
CA GLY A 5 -51.88 5.06 -6.06
C GLY A 5 -50.55 5.49 -5.46
N THR A 6 -49.82 4.48 -4.98
CA THR A 6 -48.39 4.56 -4.68
C THR A 6 -47.61 4.92 -5.95
N GLN A 7 -47.05 6.14 -6.02
CA GLN A 7 -46.07 6.49 -7.04
C GLN A 7 -44.78 5.67 -6.80
N SER A 8 -44.50 4.70 -7.66
CA SER A 8 -43.21 4.01 -7.67
C SER A 8 -42.17 4.89 -8.38
N ARG A 9 -41.12 5.31 -7.68
CA ARG A 9 -39.98 5.98 -8.30
C ARG A 9 -38.90 4.97 -8.69
N LYS A 10 -38.35 5.10 -9.90
CA LYS A 10 -37.28 4.22 -10.39
C LYS A 10 -35.94 4.91 -10.26
N LEU A 11 -35.11 4.41 -9.34
CA LEU A 11 -33.70 4.80 -9.22
C LEU A 11 -32.84 3.81 -9.99
N SER A 12 -31.98 4.32 -10.88
CA SER A 12 -31.00 3.53 -11.61
C SER A 12 -29.60 3.84 -11.08
N THR A 13 -28.83 2.80 -10.77
CA THR A 13 -27.48 2.92 -10.25
C THR A 13 -26.52 2.11 -11.10
N LEU A 14 -25.42 2.73 -11.53
CA LEU A 14 -24.32 2.05 -12.23
C LEU A 14 -23.02 2.43 -11.54
N TRP A 15 -22.21 1.44 -11.22
CA TRP A 15 -20.84 1.65 -10.80
C TRP A 15 -19.89 0.92 -11.72
N THR A 16 -18.74 1.52 -11.99
CA THR A 16 -17.71 0.94 -12.84
C THR A 16 -16.38 1.01 -12.12
N TYR A 17 -15.59 -0.04 -12.30
CA TYR A 17 -14.21 -0.08 -11.82
C TYR A 17 -13.35 -0.71 -12.90
N ALA A 18 -12.22 -0.08 -13.20
CA ALA A 18 -11.23 -0.62 -14.11
C ALA A 18 -9.82 -0.33 -13.58
N ALA A 19 -8.95 -1.33 -13.66
CA ALA A 19 -7.53 -1.17 -13.40
C ALA A 19 -6.74 -1.59 -14.65
N GLY A 20 -5.74 -0.78 -15.04
CA GLY A 20 -4.84 -1.13 -16.14
C GLY A 20 -3.98 -2.36 -15.79
N ARG A 21 -3.46 -3.06 -16.81
CA ARG A 21 -2.63 -4.27 -16.63
C ARG A 21 -1.41 -4.07 -15.72
N SER A 22 -0.86 -2.86 -15.67
CA SER A 22 0.27 -2.49 -14.80
C SER A 22 -0.13 -2.02 -13.40
N GLY A 23 -1.43 -1.90 -13.10
CA GLY A 23 -1.96 -1.36 -11.85
C GLY A 23 -1.78 0.16 -11.66
N LYS A 24 -1.04 0.83 -12.56
CA LYS A 24 -0.71 2.27 -12.53
C LYS A 24 -1.92 3.17 -12.71
N VAL A 25 -2.86 2.77 -13.56
CA VAL A 25 -4.06 3.55 -13.86
C VAL A 25 -5.25 2.82 -13.28
N ARG A 26 -6.04 3.52 -12.47
CA ARG A 26 -7.30 3.02 -11.91
C ARG A 26 -8.39 4.01 -12.19
N ARG A 27 -9.56 3.51 -12.54
CA ARG A 27 -10.73 4.30 -12.86
C ARG A 27 -11.91 3.79 -12.05
N PHE A 28 -12.65 4.72 -11.47
CA PHE A 28 -13.88 4.47 -10.77
C PHE A 28 -14.96 5.39 -11.33
N GLY A 29 -16.17 4.87 -11.47
CA GLY A 29 -17.35 5.64 -11.84
C GLY A 29 -18.53 5.24 -10.99
N LEU A 30 -19.34 6.21 -10.58
CA LEU A 30 -20.62 6.01 -9.91
C LEU A 30 -21.65 6.93 -10.57
N PHE A 31 -22.74 6.36 -11.05
CA PHE A 31 -23.80 7.07 -11.74
C PHE A 31 -25.14 6.71 -11.11
N LEU A 32 -25.85 7.74 -10.67
CA LEU A 32 -27.17 7.63 -10.06
C LEU A 32 -28.13 8.45 -10.93
N LYS A 33 -29.27 7.86 -11.29
CA LYS A 33 -30.29 8.55 -12.08
C LYS A 33 -31.68 8.23 -11.58
N GLU A 34 -32.44 9.28 -11.29
CA GLU A 34 -33.89 9.26 -11.08
C GLU A 34 -34.55 10.03 -12.24
N GLU A 35 -35.89 10.04 -12.32
CA GLU A 35 -36.64 10.68 -13.41
C GLU A 35 -36.30 12.17 -13.61
N LYS A 36 -35.96 12.90 -12.53
CA LYS A 36 -35.79 14.37 -12.54
C LYS A 36 -34.36 14.85 -12.27
N TRP A 37 -33.46 13.94 -11.90
CA TRP A 37 -32.08 14.30 -11.60
C TRP A 37 -31.13 13.13 -11.86
N GLN A 38 -29.88 13.48 -12.10
CA GLN A 38 -28.78 12.55 -12.25
C GLN A 38 -27.52 13.08 -11.56
N VAL A 39 -26.75 12.16 -10.99
CA VAL A 39 -25.43 12.40 -10.41
C VAL A 39 -24.44 11.46 -11.09
N GLY A 40 -23.34 12.01 -11.58
CA GLY A 40 -22.19 11.26 -12.07
C GLY A 40 -20.96 11.64 -11.26
N PHE A 41 -20.25 10.64 -10.75
CA PHE A 41 -18.92 10.81 -10.17
C PHE A 41 -17.96 9.91 -10.94
N THR A 42 -16.85 10.47 -11.40
CA THR A 42 -15.75 9.71 -11.98
C THR A 42 -14.47 10.05 -11.25
N SER A 43 -13.57 9.08 -11.14
CA SER A 43 -12.22 9.29 -10.63
C SER A 43 -11.23 8.46 -11.41
N ILE A 44 -10.09 9.06 -11.74
CA ILE A 44 -8.93 8.44 -12.39
C ILE A 44 -7.73 8.69 -11.50
N LEU A 45 -7.10 7.61 -11.02
CA LEU A 45 -5.82 7.65 -10.33
C LEU A 45 -4.74 7.17 -11.30
N VAL A 46 -3.71 7.97 -11.48
CA VAL A 46 -2.47 7.62 -12.20
C VAL A 46 -1.32 7.64 -11.20
N ALA A 47 -0.73 6.49 -10.92
CA ALA A 47 0.35 6.33 -9.96
C ALA A 47 1.62 5.82 -10.64
N SER A 48 2.78 6.33 -10.21
CA SER A 48 4.07 5.76 -10.60
C SER A 48 4.20 4.32 -10.08
N ALA A 49 4.67 3.40 -10.93
CA ALA A 49 5.07 2.07 -10.46
C ALA A 49 6.56 2.10 -10.16
N ILE A 50 6.91 1.77 -8.93
CA ILE A 50 8.28 1.77 -8.46
C ILE A 50 8.60 0.39 -7.90
N PRO A 51 9.60 -0.30 -8.45
CA PRO A 51 10.13 -1.50 -7.82
C PRO A 51 10.81 -1.11 -6.50
N VAL A 52 10.34 -1.66 -5.38
CA VAL A 52 10.96 -1.51 -4.04
C VAL A 52 12.16 -2.45 -3.96
N LEU A 53 13.23 -2.18 -4.71
CA LEU A 53 14.36 -3.12 -4.83
C LEU A 53 15.68 -2.56 -4.32
N LYS A 54 15.85 -1.22 -4.31
CA LYS A 54 16.97 -0.54 -3.66
C LYS A 54 16.50 0.76 -3.04
N LEU A 55 16.84 1.01 -1.77
CA LEU A 55 16.44 2.22 -1.06
C LEU A 55 16.90 3.50 -1.78
N GLU A 56 18.15 3.54 -2.25
CA GLU A 56 18.69 4.67 -3.02
C GLU A 56 17.86 4.99 -4.26
N ASN A 57 17.42 3.96 -5.00
CA ASN A 57 16.56 4.14 -6.17
C ASN A 57 15.20 4.71 -5.78
N VAL A 58 14.65 4.32 -4.64
CA VAL A 58 13.37 4.82 -4.13
C VAL A 58 13.48 6.27 -3.64
N ILE A 59 14.59 6.61 -2.98
CA ILE A 59 14.87 7.96 -2.49
C ILE A 59 15.16 8.91 -3.67
N ARG A 60 15.92 8.49 -4.68
CA ARG A 60 16.22 9.34 -5.85
C ARG A 60 15.14 9.33 -6.94
N ALA A 61 14.20 8.39 -6.90
CA ALA A 61 13.10 8.36 -7.86
C ALA A 61 12.17 9.57 -7.70
N ASN A 62 11.78 10.15 -8.83
CA ASN A 62 10.71 11.14 -8.86
C ASN A 62 9.34 10.45 -8.76
N ILE A 63 8.90 10.23 -7.52
CA ILE A 63 7.62 9.58 -7.22
C ILE A 63 6.50 10.61 -7.31
N THR A 64 5.59 10.41 -8.26
CA THR A 64 4.41 11.26 -8.43
C THR A 64 3.15 10.42 -8.54
N SER A 65 2.01 11.05 -8.23
CA SER A 65 0.69 10.48 -8.46
C SER A 65 -0.30 11.57 -8.77
N GLU A 66 -1.24 11.28 -9.65
CA GLU A 66 -2.24 12.24 -10.11
C GLU A 66 -3.64 11.65 -9.94
N ILE A 67 -4.54 12.44 -9.36
CA ILE A 67 -5.96 12.13 -9.27
C ILE A 67 -6.72 13.16 -10.10
N HIS A 68 -7.53 12.69 -11.01
CA HIS A 68 -8.59 13.48 -11.64
C HIS A 68 -9.93 12.95 -11.17
N ALA A 69 -10.83 13.81 -10.74
CA ALA A 69 -12.19 13.42 -10.42
C ALA A 69 -13.19 14.45 -10.92
N ASP A 70 -14.28 13.98 -11.51
CA ASP A 70 -15.37 14.84 -11.95
C ASP A 70 -16.64 14.48 -11.17
N LEU A 71 -17.32 15.51 -10.67
CA LEU A 71 -18.65 15.42 -10.08
C LEU A 71 -19.61 16.25 -10.93
N LEU A 72 -20.61 15.59 -11.48
CA LEU A 72 -21.70 16.20 -12.23
C LEU A 72 -23.01 15.94 -11.51
N TYR A 73 -23.78 17.00 -11.29
CA TYR A 73 -25.17 16.94 -10.88
C TYR A 73 -26.00 17.67 -11.91
N SER A 74 -27.08 17.06 -12.36
CA SER A 74 -27.98 17.65 -13.34
C SER A 74 -29.42 17.33 -12.97
N SER A 75 -30.29 18.31 -13.12
CA SER A 75 -31.74 18.25 -12.88
C SER A 75 -32.46 19.16 -13.88
N ASP A 76 -33.78 19.14 -13.89
CA ASP A 76 -34.59 19.95 -14.82
C ASP A 76 -34.29 21.46 -14.74
N THR A 77 -33.85 21.96 -13.57
CA THR A 77 -33.63 23.39 -13.33
C THR A 77 -32.17 23.77 -13.11
N ALA A 78 -31.31 22.81 -12.80
CA ALA A 78 -29.95 23.08 -12.37
C ALA A 78 -28.93 22.06 -12.89
N GLU A 79 -27.77 22.57 -13.28
CA GLU A 79 -26.61 21.79 -13.70
C GLU A 79 -25.35 22.29 -12.99
N HIS A 80 -24.73 21.40 -12.23
CA HIS A 80 -23.50 21.64 -11.49
C HIS A 80 -22.41 20.67 -11.94
N GLN A 81 -21.22 21.21 -12.17
CA GLN A 81 -20.05 20.45 -12.56
C GLN A 81 -18.82 20.95 -11.80
N PHE A 82 -18.14 20.02 -11.14
CA PHE A 82 -16.88 20.21 -10.45
C PHE A 82 -15.86 19.22 -11.00
N SER A 83 -14.65 19.71 -11.26
CA SER A 83 -13.51 18.89 -11.64
C SER A 83 -12.37 19.16 -10.66
N LEU A 84 -11.92 18.10 -10.00
CA LEU A 84 -10.78 18.06 -9.09
C LEU A 84 -9.59 17.46 -9.83
N GLN A 85 -8.48 18.17 -9.85
CA GLN A 85 -7.16 17.66 -10.24
C GLN A 85 -6.23 17.77 -9.04
N THR A 86 -5.58 16.68 -8.66
CA THR A 86 -4.60 16.65 -7.58
C THR A 86 -3.32 16.01 -8.06
N VAL A 87 -2.23 16.77 -8.05
CA VAL A 87 -0.89 16.28 -8.33
C VAL A 87 -0.16 16.12 -7.01
N MET A 88 0.27 14.90 -6.72
CA MET A 88 0.94 14.52 -5.50
C MET A 88 2.38 14.16 -5.80
N GLY A 89 3.29 14.53 -4.90
CA GLY A 89 4.70 14.24 -5.04
C GLY A 89 5.42 14.32 -3.71
N ARG A 90 6.75 14.19 -3.79
CA ARG A 90 7.63 14.41 -2.65
C ARG A 90 8.06 15.87 -2.56
N SER A 91 8.07 16.45 -1.37
CA SER A 91 8.66 17.76 -1.12
C SER A 91 10.19 17.69 -1.19
N ALA A 92 10.83 18.83 -1.44
CA ALA A 92 12.29 18.94 -1.39
C ALA A 92 12.81 18.65 0.03
N LEU A 93 12.12 19.16 1.06
CA LEU A 93 12.46 18.95 2.47
C LEU A 93 12.46 17.47 2.86
N LYS A 94 11.47 16.71 2.39
CA LYS A 94 11.43 15.27 2.64
C LYS A 94 12.49 14.53 1.84
N ALA A 95 12.76 14.93 0.61
CA ALA A 95 13.83 14.31 -0.18
C ALA A 95 15.19 14.47 0.52
N GLU A 96 15.53 15.69 0.96
CA GLU A 96 16.75 15.99 1.72
C GLU A 96 16.81 15.20 3.03
N ALA A 97 15.73 15.19 3.82
CA ALA A 97 15.69 14.44 5.07
C ALA A 97 15.89 12.92 4.89
N LEU A 98 15.36 12.33 3.80
CA LEU A 98 15.56 10.92 3.49
C LEU A 98 16.99 10.60 3.07
N GLU A 99 17.61 11.48 2.27
CA GLU A 99 19.02 11.32 1.88
C GLU A 99 19.93 11.40 3.11
N ASP A 100 19.73 12.41 3.96
CA ASP A 100 20.54 12.63 5.16
C ASP A 100 20.36 11.56 6.23
N GLU A 101 19.17 10.97 6.36
CA GLU A 101 18.91 9.96 7.41
C GLU A 101 19.34 8.55 7.00
N TYR A 102 19.14 8.18 5.73
CA TYR A 102 19.28 6.79 5.28
C TYR A 102 20.42 6.55 4.30
N LEU A 103 20.78 7.54 3.47
CA LEU A 103 21.81 7.37 2.44
C LEU A 103 23.22 7.77 2.89
N THR A 104 23.40 8.30 4.08
CA THR A 104 24.71 8.74 4.59
C THR A 104 25.35 7.71 5.51
N ASP A 105 24.59 7.11 6.44
CA ASP A 105 25.15 6.26 7.50
C ASP A 105 24.41 4.93 7.77
N LYS A 106 23.11 4.80 7.43
CA LYS A 106 22.29 3.65 7.90
C LYS A 106 22.05 2.54 6.89
N CYS A 107 21.91 2.88 5.61
CA CYS A 107 21.46 1.93 4.57
C CYS A 107 22.39 1.85 3.36
N ILE A 108 23.61 2.40 3.44
CA ILE A 108 24.65 2.25 2.41
C ILE A 108 25.84 1.51 3.02
N ASP A 109 26.08 0.27 2.62
CA ASP A 109 27.43 -0.29 2.69
C ASP A 109 28.21 0.17 1.45
N ARG A 110 29.28 0.95 1.67
CA ARG A 110 30.09 1.54 0.58
C ARG A 110 31.06 0.54 -0.06
N ASN A 111 31.22 -0.66 0.49
CA ASN A 111 32.32 -1.56 0.11
C ASN A 111 31.90 -2.83 -0.63
N GLN A 112 30.61 -3.10 -0.79
CA GLN A 112 30.13 -4.36 -1.38
C GLN A 112 29.11 -4.10 -2.50
N GLY A 113 29.52 -4.33 -3.74
CA GLY A 113 28.57 -4.44 -4.86
C GLY A 113 27.63 -5.65 -4.68
N PRO A 114 26.67 -5.82 -5.58
CA PRO A 114 25.27 -5.60 -5.27
C PRO A 114 24.80 -6.36 -4.00
N GLU A 115 24.85 -5.70 -2.84
CA GLU A 115 24.17 -6.19 -1.64
C GLU A 115 22.65 -6.03 -1.81
N THR A 116 21.95 -7.16 -1.84
CA THR A 116 20.49 -7.25 -1.98
C THR A 116 19.77 -7.40 -0.64
N ASP A 117 20.48 -7.23 0.48
CA ASP A 117 19.89 -7.22 1.81
C ASP A 117 19.45 -5.80 2.14
N ILE A 118 18.22 -5.45 1.74
CA ILE A 118 17.55 -4.34 2.39
C ILE A 118 17.29 -4.81 3.84
N SER A 119 18.12 -4.36 4.79
CA SER A 119 17.79 -4.55 6.21
C SER A 119 16.36 -4.06 6.43
N PRO A 120 15.56 -4.69 7.29
CA PRO A 120 14.16 -4.32 7.35
C PRO A 120 13.90 -2.87 7.80
N ASP A 121 14.84 -2.26 8.53
CA ASP A 121 14.82 -0.81 8.79
C ASP A 121 14.95 0.00 7.50
N CYS A 122 15.84 -0.42 6.59
CA CYS A 122 15.97 0.15 5.26
C CYS A 122 14.77 -0.19 4.36
N LEU A 123 14.05 -1.30 4.62
CA LEU A 123 12.83 -1.65 3.91
C LEU A 123 11.67 -0.76 4.37
N ARG A 124 11.56 -0.51 5.68
CA ARG A 124 10.65 0.48 6.26
C ARG A 124 10.95 1.86 5.74
N ALA A 125 12.23 2.27 5.71
CA ALA A 125 12.66 3.53 5.12
C ALA A 125 12.27 3.64 3.64
N ALA A 126 12.40 2.55 2.87
CA ALA A 126 11.99 2.51 1.46
C ALA A 126 10.47 2.70 1.34
N MET A 127 9.71 2.03 2.19
CA MET A 127 8.25 2.15 2.23
C MET A 127 7.80 3.54 2.67
N ASP A 128 8.47 4.16 3.64
CA ASP A 128 8.22 5.52 4.13
C ASP A 128 8.60 6.60 3.12
N ALA A 129 9.69 6.38 2.39
CA ALA A 129 10.12 7.21 1.27
C ALA A 129 9.07 7.23 0.14
N MET A 130 8.28 6.17 -0.02
CA MET A 130 7.21 6.10 -1.02
C MET A 130 5.95 6.89 -0.66
N PHE A 131 5.79 7.32 0.59
CA PHE A 131 4.69 8.22 0.92
C PHE A 131 4.95 9.63 0.34
N LEU A 132 3.92 10.19 -0.29
CA LEU A 132 3.88 11.55 -0.78
C LEU A 132 3.48 12.47 0.38
N ASP A 133 4.06 13.65 0.42
CA ASP A 133 3.88 14.65 1.47
C ASP A 133 3.50 16.02 0.90
N ARG A 134 3.52 16.17 -0.43
CA ARG A 134 3.15 17.39 -1.14
C ARG A 134 1.97 17.15 -2.08
N TYR A 135 0.93 17.97 -1.95
CA TYR A 135 -0.33 17.84 -2.67
C TYR A 135 -0.70 19.17 -3.29
N ASN A 136 -0.67 19.25 -4.62
CA ASN A 136 -1.14 20.40 -5.38
C ASN A 136 -2.55 20.11 -5.91
N VAL A 137 -3.53 20.81 -5.39
CA VAL A 137 -4.95 20.60 -5.64
C VAL A 137 -5.49 21.77 -6.48
N THR A 138 -6.18 21.45 -7.57
CA THR A 138 -6.90 22.40 -8.40
C THR A 138 -8.35 21.93 -8.50
N ILE A 139 -9.28 22.78 -8.07
CA ILE A 139 -10.72 22.57 -8.23
C ILE A 139 -11.20 23.58 -9.25
N THR A 140 -11.84 23.11 -10.32
CA THR A 140 -12.50 23.95 -11.32
C THR A 140 -14.00 23.68 -11.28
N TYR A 141 -14.79 24.73 -11.46
CA TYR A 141 -16.23 24.63 -11.49
C TYR A 141 -16.79 25.35 -12.72
N LYS A 142 -17.92 24.89 -13.23
CA LYS A 142 -18.52 25.42 -14.47
C LYS A 142 -20.03 25.67 -14.32
N GLY A 143 -20.57 26.46 -15.25
CA GLY A 143 -22.00 26.73 -15.35
C GLY A 143 -22.57 27.38 -14.08
N GLN A 144 -23.72 26.88 -13.63
CA GLN A 144 -24.41 27.40 -12.45
C GLN A 144 -23.63 27.16 -11.14
N SER A 145 -22.61 26.28 -11.13
CA SER A 145 -21.75 26.02 -9.97
C SER A 145 -20.94 27.25 -9.53
N THR A 146 -20.75 28.23 -10.42
CA THR A 146 -20.12 29.53 -10.08
C THR A 146 -20.89 30.28 -8.99
N SER A 147 -22.22 30.10 -8.91
CA SER A 147 -23.07 30.68 -7.87
C SER A 147 -22.86 30.06 -6.48
N LEU A 148 -22.15 28.93 -6.37
CA LEU A 148 -21.83 28.29 -5.10
C LEU A 148 -20.61 28.92 -4.40
N GLY A 149 -19.94 29.89 -5.04
CA GLY A 149 -18.83 30.64 -4.47
C GLY A 149 -19.08 31.17 -3.05
N PRO A 150 -20.22 31.83 -2.74
CA PRO A 150 -20.55 32.29 -1.40
C PRO A 150 -20.65 31.16 -0.36
N ILE A 151 -21.21 30.02 -0.73
CA ILE A 151 -21.34 28.84 0.16
C ILE A 151 -19.96 28.26 0.46
N MET A 152 -19.13 28.07 -0.57
CA MET A 152 -17.76 27.59 -0.39
C MET A 152 -16.94 28.55 0.49
N MET A 153 -17.12 29.87 0.30
CA MET A 153 -16.48 30.89 1.12
C MET A 153 -16.94 30.89 2.57
N GLN A 154 -18.21 30.59 2.85
CA GLN A 154 -18.72 30.47 4.22
C GLN A 154 -18.03 29.32 4.98
N HIS A 155 -17.92 28.14 4.36
CA HIS A 155 -17.23 27.00 4.95
C HIS A 155 -15.73 27.27 5.10
N PHE A 156 -15.12 27.89 4.10
CA PHE A 156 -13.72 28.28 4.18
C PHE A 156 -13.47 29.27 5.33
N ASN A 157 -14.34 30.26 5.52
CA ASN A 157 -14.23 31.20 6.65
C ASN A 157 -14.36 30.50 8.00
N SER A 158 -15.20 29.48 8.11
CA SER A 158 -15.31 28.67 9.33
C SER A 158 -13.99 27.95 9.65
N LEU A 159 -13.35 27.37 8.61
CA LEU A 159 -12.03 26.76 8.74
C LEU A 159 -10.95 27.78 9.11
N ARG A 160 -10.96 28.97 8.49
CA ARG A 160 -10.03 30.06 8.81
C ARG A 160 -10.11 30.45 10.28
N LEU A 161 -11.32 30.57 10.83
CA LEU A 161 -11.53 30.90 12.25
C LEU A 161 -10.94 29.83 13.19
N TRP A 162 -11.01 28.55 12.80
CA TRP A 162 -10.40 27.47 13.56
C TRP A 162 -8.87 27.48 13.52
N LEU A 163 -8.27 28.03 12.46
CA LEU A 163 -6.83 28.05 12.22
C LEU A 163 -6.18 29.43 12.37
N LEU A 164 -6.85 30.39 13.02
CA LEU A 164 -6.37 31.76 13.20
C LEU A 164 -4.91 31.89 13.68
N PRO A 165 -4.40 31.06 14.61
CA PRO A 165 -3.00 31.17 15.06
C PRO A 165 -1.97 30.86 13.98
N TYR A 166 -2.37 30.20 12.89
CA TYR A 166 -1.48 29.65 11.87
C TYR A 166 -1.63 30.37 10.52
N ILE A 167 -2.45 31.42 10.46
CA ILE A 167 -2.90 32.03 9.20
C ILE A 167 -2.17 33.34 8.89
N THR A 168 -1.89 33.55 7.62
CA THR A 168 -1.51 34.84 7.06
C THR A 168 -2.37 35.11 5.83
N ASP A 169 -3.20 36.14 5.91
CA ASP A 169 -4.21 36.45 4.90
C ASP A 169 -3.86 37.69 4.09
N THR A 170 -4.22 37.67 2.81
CA THR A 170 -4.23 38.84 1.95
C THR A 170 -5.52 38.81 1.12
N GLU A 171 -6.46 39.68 1.47
CA GLU A 171 -7.69 39.92 0.71
C GLU A 171 -7.51 41.18 -0.12
N ASP A 172 -7.67 41.09 -1.44
CA ASP A 172 -7.63 42.23 -2.33
C ASP A 172 -8.61 42.00 -3.49
N SER A 173 -9.76 42.68 -3.43
CA SER A 173 -10.80 42.59 -4.45
C SER A 173 -10.39 43.17 -5.81
N LYS A 174 -9.24 43.85 -5.90
CA LYS A 174 -8.69 44.41 -7.13
C LYS A 174 -7.63 43.51 -7.76
N ARG A 175 -7.16 42.47 -7.06
CA ARG A 175 -6.18 41.51 -7.54
C ARG A 175 -6.82 40.15 -7.75
N THR A 176 -6.49 39.52 -8.87
CA THR A 176 -6.96 38.17 -9.21
C THR A 176 -5.87 37.16 -8.85
N PHE A 177 -6.09 36.34 -7.81
CA PHE A 177 -5.09 35.37 -7.35
C PHE A 177 -5.25 33.98 -7.98
N ALA A 178 -6.42 33.69 -8.57
CA ALA A 178 -6.73 32.51 -9.35
C ALA A 178 -7.77 32.84 -10.43
N PRO A 179 -7.89 32.06 -11.52
CA PRO A 179 -8.97 32.24 -12.49
C PRO A 179 -10.36 32.22 -11.82
N SER A 180 -11.32 32.96 -12.35
CA SER A 180 -12.62 33.24 -11.73
C SER A 180 -13.45 32.02 -11.33
N ASN A 181 -13.16 30.85 -11.93
CA ASN A 181 -13.88 29.61 -11.71
C ASN A 181 -12.98 28.49 -11.14
N THR A 182 -11.89 28.88 -10.48
CA THR A 182 -10.85 27.97 -10.00
C THR A 182 -10.48 28.26 -8.55
N ILE A 183 -10.27 27.20 -7.78
CA ILE A 183 -9.61 27.22 -6.47
C ILE A 183 -8.35 26.39 -6.58
N THR A 184 -7.21 26.94 -6.17
CA THR A 184 -5.96 26.19 -6.07
C THR A 184 -5.51 26.11 -4.63
N ALA A 185 -4.94 24.97 -4.26
CA ALA A 185 -4.41 24.76 -2.93
C ALA A 185 -3.12 23.93 -2.99
N LEU A 186 -2.24 24.17 -2.04
CA LEU A 186 -1.11 23.30 -1.75
C LEU A 186 -1.20 22.85 -0.31
N LEU A 187 -0.88 21.59 -0.08
CA LEU A 187 -0.61 21.03 1.24
C LEU A 187 0.78 20.40 1.21
N GLU A 188 1.60 20.70 2.22
CA GLU A 188 2.92 20.11 2.41
C GLU A 188 3.09 19.70 3.87
N ILE A 189 3.31 18.41 4.10
CA ILE A 189 3.44 17.81 5.44
C ILE A 189 4.94 17.77 5.79
N SER A 190 5.29 18.12 7.02
CA SER A 190 6.69 18.08 7.47
C SER A 190 7.23 16.65 7.47
N PRO A 191 8.54 16.43 7.23
CA PRO A 191 9.13 15.08 7.26
C PRO A 191 8.94 14.36 8.60
N ARG A 192 8.84 15.12 9.70
CA ARG A 192 8.60 14.62 11.06
C ARG A 192 7.12 14.36 11.38
N LEU A 193 6.22 14.59 10.43
CA LEU A 193 4.79 14.27 10.53
C LEU A 193 4.04 15.01 11.65
N ASN A 194 4.63 16.07 12.19
CA ASN A 194 4.12 16.81 13.35
C ASN A 194 3.49 18.15 12.96
N THR A 195 3.80 18.67 11.77
CA THR A 195 3.27 19.94 11.27
C THR A 195 2.96 19.85 9.78
N LEU A 196 2.09 20.74 9.30
CA LEU A 196 1.86 20.96 7.88
C LEU A 196 1.87 22.45 7.55
N ASN A 197 2.28 22.76 6.32
CA ASN A 197 2.12 24.06 5.69
C ASN A 197 1.09 23.89 4.58
N ALA A 198 0.23 24.89 4.40
CA ALA A 198 -0.74 24.86 3.33
C ALA A 198 -0.95 26.26 2.78
N TRP A 199 -1.44 26.35 1.56
CA TRP A 199 -1.99 27.60 1.06
C TRP A 199 -3.21 27.35 0.20
N ILE A 200 -4.12 28.31 0.20
CA ILE A 200 -5.35 28.27 -0.60
C ILE A 200 -5.47 29.60 -1.32
N ARG A 201 -5.76 29.54 -2.62
CA ARG A 201 -6.03 30.69 -3.48
C ARG A 201 -7.41 30.53 -4.10
N THR A 202 -8.18 31.60 -3.98
CA THR A 202 -9.45 31.79 -4.67
C THR A 202 -9.30 33.01 -5.58
N PRO A 203 -10.28 33.33 -6.45
CA PRO A 203 -10.16 34.49 -7.34
C PRO A 203 -9.89 35.81 -6.60
N SER A 204 -10.48 36.01 -5.43
CA SER A 204 -10.46 37.27 -4.68
C SER A 204 -9.57 37.25 -3.42
N MET A 205 -8.96 36.11 -3.08
CA MET A 205 -8.27 35.95 -1.79
C MET A 205 -7.12 34.97 -1.84
N LYS A 206 -6.08 35.30 -1.06
CA LYS A 206 -4.89 34.52 -0.82
C LYS A 206 -4.78 34.22 0.68
N THR A 207 -4.75 32.94 1.06
CA THR A 207 -4.56 32.50 2.45
C THR A 207 -3.41 31.52 2.55
N ASP A 208 -2.45 31.80 3.43
CA ASP A 208 -1.30 30.94 3.71
C ASP A 208 -1.39 30.44 5.16
N PHE A 209 -1.15 29.15 5.36
CA PHE A 209 -1.11 28.49 6.64
C PHE A 209 0.28 27.93 6.90
N SER A 210 0.85 28.26 8.07
CA SER A 210 2.20 27.85 8.43
C SER A 210 2.22 27.09 9.75
N SER A 211 2.93 25.96 9.76
CA SER A 211 3.21 25.15 10.95
C SER A 211 1.95 24.73 11.73
N ILE A 212 0.90 24.32 11.03
CA ILE A 212 -0.30 23.76 11.65
C ILE A 212 0.09 22.43 12.29
N PRO A 213 -0.12 22.22 13.60
CA PRO A 213 0.15 20.95 14.25
C PRO A 213 -0.82 19.88 13.76
N VAL A 214 -0.31 18.69 13.49
CA VAL A 214 -1.12 17.54 13.08
C VAL A 214 -1.07 16.43 14.11
N ASN A 215 -2.24 15.87 14.39
CA ASN A 215 -2.38 14.67 15.21
C ASN A 215 -1.84 13.46 14.41
N PRO A 216 -1.00 12.59 15.01
CA PRO A 216 -0.47 11.39 14.35
C PRO A 216 -1.52 10.53 13.63
N LEU A 217 -2.72 10.38 14.20
CA LEU A 217 -3.82 9.62 13.60
C LEU A 217 -4.27 10.21 12.25
N VAL A 218 -4.30 11.55 12.15
CA VAL A 218 -4.70 12.25 10.93
C VAL A 218 -3.56 12.21 9.91
N THR A 219 -2.31 12.29 10.36
CA THR A 219 -1.14 12.23 9.47
C THR A 219 -1.07 10.91 8.71
N GLU A 220 -1.41 9.79 9.34
CA GLU A 220 -1.49 8.49 8.65
C GLU A 220 -2.50 8.48 7.50
N ILE A 221 -3.63 9.18 7.66
CA ILE A 221 -4.70 9.27 6.66
C ILE A 221 -4.30 10.20 5.51
N LEU A 222 -3.63 11.31 5.83
CA LEU A 222 -3.28 12.33 4.85
C LEU A 222 -2.17 11.89 3.89
N ARG A 223 -1.27 11.00 4.30
CA ARG A 223 -0.17 10.57 3.45
C ARG A 223 -0.65 9.54 2.41
N PHE A 224 -0.44 9.82 1.13
CA PHE A 224 -0.71 8.91 0.02
C PHE A 224 0.55 8.11 -0.35
N ASN A 225 0.44 6.81 -0.65
CA ASN A 225 1.55 6.02 -1.19
C ASN A 225 1.10 5.30 -2.47
N PRO A 226 1.81 5.47 -3.59
CA PRO A 226 1.44 4.82 -4.86
C PRO A 226 1.76 3.32 -4.91
N ALA A 227 2.80 2.87 -4.19
CA ALA A 227 3.19 1.47 -4.12
C ALA A 227 2.29 0.66 -3.16
N VAL A 228 1.86 1.29 -2.07
CA VAL A 228 0.84 0.76 -1.16
C VAL A 228 -0.47 1.45 -1.46
N SER A 229 -1.20 0.89 -2.43
CA SER A 229 -2.52 1.34 -2.84
C SER A 229 -3.37 1.84 -1.66
N TYR A 230 -3.99 3.02 -1.77
CA TYR A 230 -4.93 3.58 -0.77
C TYR A 230 -5.99 2.56 -0.32
N ALA A 231 -6.41 1.66 -1.23
CA ALA A 231 -7.29 0.55 -0.91
C ALA A 231 -6.66 -0.47 0.05
N ARG A 232 -5.33 -0.72 0.03
CA ARG A 232 -4.62 -1.63 0.94
C ARG A 232 -4.63 -1.11 2.38
N ARG A 233 -4.51 0.21 2.57
CA ARG A 233 -4.57 0.87 3.89
C ARG A 233 -5.96 0.84 4.50
N ILE A 234 -6.98 1.11 3.68
CA ILE A 234 -8.38 1.00 4.11
C ILE A 234 -8.78 -0.47 4.29
N ARG A 235 -8.23 -1.37 3.48
CA ARG A 235 -8.42 -2.82 3.63
C ARG A 235 -7.73 -3.37 4.86
N GLY A 236 -6.66 -2.77 5.37
CA GLY A 236 -5.90 -3.26 6.52
C GLY A 236 -4.97 -4.43 6.19
N GLU A 237 -4.38 -4.44 5.00
CA GLU A 237 -3.36 -5.42 4.59
C GLU A 237 -2.05 -5.16 5.36
N SER A 238 -1.37 -6.22 5.82
CA SER A 238 -0.05 -6.13 6.48
C SER A 238 0.99 -7.01 5.79
N TYR A 239 2.26 -6.86 6.16
CA TYR A 239 3.37 -7.62 5.61
C TYR A 239 4.28 -8.20 6.68
N CYS A 240 4.87 -9.35 6.36
CA CYS A 240 5.98 -9.98 7.06
C CYS A 240 7.17 -10.02 6.10
N SER A 241 8.38 -9.78 6.59
CA SER A 241 9.59 -9.81 5.76
C SER A 241 10.72 -10.59 6.39
N HIS A 242 11.55 -11.18 5.55
CA HIS A 242 12.81 -11.83 5.89
C HIS A 242 13.92 -11.32 4.97
N GLY A 243 15.08 -11.01 5.55
CA GLY A 243 16.32 -10.71 4.82
C GLY A 243 17.53 -10.87 5.75
N GLY A 244 18.59 -11.52 5.27
CA GLY A 244 19.73 -11.89 6.09
C GLY A 244 19.32 -12.74 7.30
N SER A 245 19.58 -12.25 8.51
CA SER A 245 19.20 -12.88 9.78
C SER A 245 17.93 -12.29 10.40
N LYS A 246 17.24 -11.37 9.72
CA LYS A 246 16.18 -10.55 10.33
C LYS A 246 14.81 -10.92 9.82
N PHE A 247 13.85 -11.00 10.74
CA PHE A 247 12.44 -11.17 10.46
C PHE A 247 11.63 -10.00 11.02
N PHE A 248 10.60 -9.62 10.28
CA PHE A 248 9.58 -8.68 10.72
C PHE A 248 8.22 -9.35 10.57
N THR A 249 7.45 -9.36 11.66
CA THR A 249 6.13 -9.98 11.68
C THR A 249 5.06 -9.06 11.10
N PHE A 250 3.86 -9.60 10.90
CA PHE A 250 2.71 -8.82 10.43
C PHE A 250 2.28 -7.69 11.37
N ASP A 251 2.65 -7.76 12.65
CA ASP A 251 2.35 -6.72 13.64
C ASP A 251 3.54 -5.79 13.91
N GLY A 252 4.58 -5.90 13.08
CA GLY A 252 5.71 -4.97 13.04
C GLY A 252 6.79 -5.24 14.08
N VAL A 253 6.81 -6.44 14.68
CA VAL A 253 7.86 -6.86 15.62
C VAL A 253 9.05 -7.41 14.86
N GLU A 254 10.24 -6.95 15.25
CA GLU A 254 11.51 -7.41 14.74
C GLU A 254 12.07 -8.56 15.59
N LEU A 255 12.67 -9.54 14.93
CA LEU A 255 13.46 -10.58 15.59
C LEU A 255 14.66 -11.01 14.74
N ASP A 256 15.75 -11.35 15.41
CA ASP A 256 16.92 -11.96 14.80
C ASP A 256 16.81 -13.49 14.86
N TYR A 257 16.91 -14.14 13.71
CA TYR A 257 16.95 -15.58 13.55
C TYR A 257 17.63 -15.97 12.23
N ASN A 258 18.70 -16.76 12.31
CA ASN A 258 19.29 -17.39 11.13
C ASN A 258 18.49 -18.64 10.76
N VAL A 259 17.81 -18.60 9.61
CA VAL A 259 17.10 -19.76 9.07
C VAL A 259 18.09 -20.89 8.83
N THR A 260 17.75 -22.11 9.28
CA THR A 260 18.60 -23.29 9.05
C THR A 260 18.25 -23.99 7.74
N SER A 261 18.94 -25.09 7.44
CA SER A 261 18.66 -25.93 6.26
C SER A 261 17.28 -26.63 6.34
N CYS A 262 16.66 -26.63 7.52
CA CYS A 262 15.34 -27.17 7.78
C CYS A 262 14.24 -26.26 7.27
N TRP A 263 13.10 -26.86 6.91
CA TRP A 263 11.90 -26.08 6.60
C TRP A 263 11.36 -25.41 7.87
N HIS A 264 11.10 -24.11 7.79
CA HIS A 264 10.49 -23.31 8.82
C HIS A 264 9.14 -22.80 8.33
N LEU A 265 8.13 -22.83 9.19
CA LEU A 265 6.82 -22.28 8.89
C LEU A 265 6.83 -20.76 9.02
N LEU A 266 6.77 -20.04 7.90
CA LEU A 266 6.64 -18.59 7.91
C LEU A 266 5.23 -18.15 8.25
N ALA A 267 4.24 -18.66 7.50
CA ALA A 267 2.84 -18.30 7.70
C ALA A 267 1.92 -19.41 7.16
N LYS A 268 0.90 -19.78 7.91
CA LYS A 268 -0.27 -20.54 7.43
C LYS A 268 -1.54 -20.01 8.09
N ASP A 269 -2.70 -20.34 7.54
CA ASP A 269 -3.97 -20.12 8.25
C ASP A 269 -4.23 -21.27 9.24
N CYS A 270 -4.25 -20.92 10.53
CA CYS A 270 -4.40 -21.85 11.64
C CYS A 270 -5.85 -21.93 12.14
N SER A 271 -6.76 -21.14 11.55
CA SER A 271 -8.20 -21.21 11.79
C SER A 271 -8.91 -22.29 10.96
N GLY A 272 -8.23 -22.86 9.95
CA GLY A 272 -8.77 -23.90 9.06
C GLY A 272 -9.65 -23.41 7.91
N HIS A 273 -9.84 -22.10 7.74
CA HIS A 273 -10.68 -21.52 6.68
C HIS A 273 -10.00 -21.49 5.30
N SER A 274 -8.67 -21.42 5.28
CA SER A 274 -7.84 -21.35 4.08
C SER A 274 -6.74 -22.39 4.19
N ARG A 275 -6.53 -23.16 3.12
CA ARG A 275 -5.50 -24.20 3.08
C ARG A 275 -4.30 -23.69 2.29
N PHE A 276 -3.42 -22.96 2.99
CA PHE A 276 -2.11 -22.60 2.47
C PHE A 276 -1.08 -22.62 3.60
N ALA A 277 0.18 -22.86 3.24
CA ALA A 277 1.34 -22.65 4.09
C ALA A 277 2.50 -22.10 3.26
N VAL A 278 3.23 -21.14 3.83
CA VAL A 278 4.48 -20.62 3.29
C VAL A 278 5.60 -21.13 4.18
N LEU A 279 6.49 -21.91 3.58
CA LEU A 279 7.65 -22.49 4.24
C LEU A 279 8.92 -21.89 3.65
N MET A 280 9.96 -21.78 4.49
CA MET A 280 11.27 -21.29 4.09
C MET A 280 12.37 -22.19 4.64
N ARG A 281 13.44 -22.38 3.88
CA ARG A 281 14.69 -22.94 4.40
C ARG A 281 15.89 -22.19 3.83
N SER A 282 17.00 -22.20 4.55
CA SER A 282 18.26 -21.69 4.04
C SER A 282 18.85 -22.65 3.03
N LEU A 283 19.44 -22.07 2.00
CA LEU A 283 20.38 -22.69 1.09
C LEU A 283 21.80 -22.23 1.46
N ASN A 284 22.75 -22.40 0.55
CA ASN A 284 24.11 -21.88 0.69
C ASN A 284 24.12 -20.35 0.46
N ASN A 285 25.16 -19.66 0.93
CA ASN A 285 25.40 -18.24 0.66
C ASN A 285 24.25 -17.29 1.05
N GLN A 286 23.56 -17.54 2.18
CA GLN A 286 22.43 -16.72 2.67
C GLN A 286 21.21 -16.65 1.72
N GLU A 287 21.18 -17.48 0.69
CA GLU A 287 19.98 -17.66 -0.13
C GLU A 287 18.97 -18.55 0.58
N THR A 288 17.70 -18.42 0.21
CA THR A 288 16.60 -19.22 0.77
C THR A 288 15.82 -19.92 -0.33
N GLU A 289 15.21 -21.06 -0.02
CA GLU A 289 14.17 -21.67 -0.86
C GLU A 289 12.82 -21.46 -0.17
N LEU A 290 11.81 -21.10 -0.95
CA LEU A 290 10.43 -21.01 -0.48
C LEU A 290 9.58 -22.13 -1.05
N GLU A 291 8.72 -22.70 -0.21
CA GLU A 291 7.60 -23.54 -0.64
C GLU A 291 6.28 -22.85 -0.29
N VAL A 292 5.42 -22.65 -1.29
CA VAL A 292 4.04 -22.19 -1.11
C VAL A 292 3.14 -23.37 -1.38
N ASN A 293 2.62 -23.95 -0.31
CA ASN A 293 1.88 -25.20 -0.32
C ASN A 293 0.39 -24.91 -0.11
N MET A 294 -0.43 -25.18 -1.12
CA MET A 294 -1.89 -25.13 -1.05
C MET A 294 -2.47 -26.54 -1.02
N ASP A 295 -2.01 -27.34 -0.04
CA ASP A 295 -2.44 -28.72 0.17
C ASP A 295 -2.22 -29.55 -1.11
N ASN A 296 -3.17 -30.40 -1.48
CA ASN A 296 -3.07 -31.28 -2.65
C ASN A 296 -3.16 -30.56 -4.01
N TYR A 297 -3.48 -29.26 -4.03
CA TYR A 297 -3.83 -28.56 -5.27
C TYR A 297 -2.62 -27.98 -5.98
N LEU A 298 -1.73 -27.33 -5.22
CA LEU A 298 -0.58 -26.66 -5.77
C LEU A 298 0.53 -26.54 -4.74
N ILE A 299 1.71 -27.03 -5.12
CA ILE A 299 2.97 -26.80 -4.41
C ILE A 299 3.87 -25.99 -5.34
N LEU A 300 4.09 -24.73 -5.00
CA LEU A 300 5.07 -23.89 -5.68
C LEU A 300 6.40 -23.95 -4.93
N ARG A 301 7.50 -24.18 -5.63
CA ARG A 301 8.84 -23.99 -5.09
C ARG A 301 9.54 -22.85 -5.82
N LEU A 302 10.02 -21.89 -5.05
CA LEU A 302 10.76 -20.72 -5.53
C LEU A 302 12.21 -20.84 -5.09
N ARG A 303 13.11 -20.73 -6.05
CA ARG A 303 14.57 -20.80 -5.87
C ARG A 303 15.24 -19.57 -6.48
N PRO A 304 16.47 -19.26 -6.04
CA PRO A 304 17.22 -18.12 -6.58
C PRO A 304 17.41 -18.22 -8.10
N GLY A 305 17.52 -17.06 -8.76
CA GLY A 305 17.75 -16.98 -10.21
C GLY A 305 16.51 -17.27 -11.07
N LEU A 306 15.33 -16.78 -10.67
CA LEU A 306 14.05 -16.97 -11.38
C LEU A 306 13.62 -18.44 -11.55
N ASN A 307 14.08 -19.33 -10.68
CA ASN A 307 13.77 -20.75 -10.77
C ASN A 307 12.49 -21.07 -10.00
N VAL A 308 11.44 -21.44 -10.74
CA VAL A 308 10.14 -21.78 -10.16
C VAL A 308 9.67 -23.14 -10.67
N SER A 309 9.11 -23.93 -9.76
CA SER A 309 8.37 -25.14 -10.12
C SER A 309 6.99 -25.16 -9.48
N ALA A 310 6.04 -25.77 -10.19
CA ALA A 310 4.67 -26.02 -9.74
C ALA A 310 4.41 -27.51 -9.80
N ASN A 311 4.10 -28.13 -8.66
CA ASN A 311 3.95 -29.58 -8.53
C ASN A 311 5.12 -30.33 -9.19
N GLU A 312 6.35 -29.89 -8.85
CA GLU A 312 7.64 -30.42 -9.34
C GLU A 312 7.93 -30.19 -10.83
N LYS A 313 7.02 -29.58 -11.58
CA LYS A 313 7.24 -29.24 -12.99
C LYS A 313 7.78 -27.81 -13.08
N PRO A 314 8.85 -27.55 -13.86
CA PRO A 314 9.36 -26.20 -14.03
C PRO A 314 8.29 -25.30 -14.66
N VAL A 315 8.23 -24.05 -14.18
CA VAL A 315 7.35 -23.00 -14.72
C VAL A 315 8.24 -21.99 -15.43
N GLU A 316 8.08 -21.88 -16.75
CA GLU A 316 8.80 -20.86 -17.51
C GLU A 316 8.17 -19.48 -17.27
N LEU A 317 8.96 -18.57 -16.68
CA LEU A 317 8.56 -17.20 -16.47
C LEU A 317 9.17 -16.33 -17.57
N ALA A 318 8.48 -16.24 -18.71
CA ALA A 318 8.88 -15.35 -19.81
C ALA A 318 8.75 -13.88 -19.37
N GLY A 319 9.83 -13.10 -19.52
CA GLY A 319 9.99 -11.75 -18.96
C GLY A 319 8.74 -10.85 -19.05
N HIS A 320 8.32 -10.33 -17.89
CA HIS A 320 7.16 -9.46 -17.63
C HIS A 320 5.77 -10.10 -17.79
N ALA A 321 5.62 -11.29 -18.36
CA ALA A 321 4.32 -11.95 -18.50
C ALA A 321 3.80 -12.47 -17.15
N VAL A 322 2.48 -12.40 -16.96
CA VAL A 322 1.81 -13.04 -15.83
C VAL A 322 1.45 -14.46 -16.25
N VAL A 323 2.01 -15.44 -15.56
CA VAL A 323 1.68 -16.87 -15.71
C VAL A 323 0.57 -17.20 -14.73
N GLN A 324 -0.54 -17.74 -15.23
CA GLN A 324 -1.65 -18.18 -14.39
C GLN A 324 -1.59 -19.69 -14.21
N ILE A 325 -1.64 -20.14 -12.95
CA ILE A 325 -1.81 -21.55 -12.63
C ILE A 325 -3.26 -21.75 -12.25
N ALA A 326 -3.93 -22.65 -12.97
CA ALA A 326 -5.30 -23.05 -12.72
C ALA A 326 -5.37 -24.53 -12.35
N ASP A 327 -6.43 -24.90 -11.64
CA ASP A 327 -6.75 -26.30 -11.40
C ASP A 327 -7.38 -26.97 -12.64
N GLN A 328 -7.74 -28.24 -12.50
CA GLN A 328 -8.38 -29.02 -13.57
C GLN A 328 -9.75 -28.48 -13.99
N ALA A 329 -10.42 -27.71 -13.12
CA ALA A 329 -11.71 -27.08 -13.38
C ALA A 329 -11.58 -25.67 -13.98
N GLY A 330 -10.35 -25.18 -14.19
CA GLY A 330 -10.07 -23.84 -14.70
C GLY A 330 -10.14 -22.73 -13.66
N ALA A 331 -10.26 -23.07 -12.37
CA ALA A 331 -10.19 -22.08 -11.30
C ALA A 331 -8.74 -21.64 -11.11
N ILE A 332 -8.50 -20.33 -11.15
CA ILE A 332 -7.16 -19.76 -11.01
C ILE A 332 -6.71 -19.86 -9.55
N LEU A 333 -5.63 -20.61 -9.32
CA LEU A 333 -5.02 -20.82 -8.01
C LEU A 333 -3.95 -19.77 -7.70
N ALA A 334 -3.10 -19.45 -8.69
CA ALA A 334 -1.99 -18.52 -8.50
C ALA A 334 -1.70 -17.69 -9.76
N HIS A 335 -1.23 -16.46 -9.55
CA HIS A 335 -0.58 -15.66 -10.58
C HIS A 335 0.90 -15.53 -10.25
N LEU A 336 1.75 -15.87 -11.20
CA LEU A 336 3.20 -15.74 -11.09
C LEU A 336 3.69 -14.67 -12.05
N GLN A 337 4.63 -13.87 -11.60
CA GLN A 337 5.31 -12.90 -12.45
C GLN A 337 6.78 -12.86 -12.06
N ALA A 338 7.66 -12.97 -13.05
CA ALA A 338 9.07 -12.66 -12.88
C ALA A 338 9.39 -11.26 -13.42
N ARG A 339 10.35 -10.61 -12.78
CA ARG A 339 11.10 -9.51 -13.37
C ARG A 339 12.57 -9.85 -13.32
N ASP A 340 13.18 -9.85 -14.50
CA ASP A 340 14.60 -10.05 -14.66
C ASP A 340 15.35 -8.74 -14.35
N THR A 341 15.30 -8.34 -13.09
CA THR A 341 16.13 -7.27 -12.52
C THR A 341 17.43 -7.89 -11.97
N PRO A 342 18.44 -7.09 -11.57
CA PRO A 342 19.63 -7.64 -10.91
C PRO A 342 19.31 -8.51 -9.68
N GLU A 343 18.15 -8.31 -9.05
CA GLU A 343 17.68 -9.09 -7.90
C GLU A 343 16.77 -10.28 -8.27
N HIS A 344 16.52 -10.55 -9.56
CA HIS A 344 15.73 -11.69 -10.05
C HIS A 344 14.42 -11.90 -9.27
N VAL A 345 13.52 -10.91 -9.34
CA VAL A 345 12.31 -10.88 -8.52
C VAL A 345 11.25 -11.84 -9.05
N ILE A 346 10.72 -12.67 -8.15
CA ILE A 346 9.53 -13.49 -8.38
C ILE A 346 8.39 -12.99 -7.49
N SER A 347 7.22 -12.81 -8.11
CA SER A 347 5.98 -12.39 -7.47
C SER A 347 4.95 -13.50 -7.59
N VAL A 348 4.36 -13.92 -6.48
CA VAL A 348 3.29 -14.93 -6.44
C VAL A 348 2.07 -14.32 -5.76
N ALA A 349 0.95 -14.24 -6.47
CA ALA A 349 -0.33 -13.82 -5.90
C ALA A 349 -1.28 -15.02 -5.79
N LEU A 350 -1.89 -15.18 -4.61
CA LEU A 350 -2.93 -16.16 -4.32
C LEU A 350 -4.26 -15.42 -4.10
N PRO A 351 -4.95 -14.99 -5.17
CA PRO A 351 -6.06 -14.04 -5.07
C PRO A 351 -7.25 -14.57 -4.26
N ALA A 352 -7.51 -15.88 -4.31
CA ALA A 352 -8.56 -16.52 -3.51
C ALA A 352 -8.23 -16.58 -2.01
N HIS A 353 -6.95 -16.50 -1.66
CA HIS A 353 -6.46 -16.60 -0.29
C HIS A 353 -6.05 -15.24 0.28
N GLY A 354 -6.03 -14.16 -0.50
CA GLY A 354 -5.62 -12.84 -0.01
C GLY A 354 -4.14 -12.77 0.40
N PHE A 355 -3.29 -13.52 -0.29
CA PHE A 355 -1.84 -13.54 -0.07
C PHE A 355 -1.06 -13.11 -1.29
N HIS A 356 0.04 -12.41 -1.05
CA HIS A 356 0.98 -12.04 -2.09
C HIS A 356 2.43 -12.14 -1.58
N ILE A 357 3.27 -12.84 -2.31
CA ILE A 357 4.67 -13.10 -1.96
C ILE A 357 5.57 -12.42 -2.98
N VAL A 358 6.61 -11.73 -2.51
CA VAL A 358 7.72 -11.23 -3.33
C VAL A 358 8.99 -11.89 -2.82
N TYR A 359 9.78 -12.44 -3.72
CA TYR A 359 10.94 -13.25 -3.40
C TYR A 359 12.10 -12.94 -4.36
N THR A 360 13.31 -12.81 -3.82
CA THR A 360 14.52 -12.47 -4.58
C THR A 360 15.63 -13.52 -4.43
N GLY A 361 15.40 -14.63 -3.74
CA GLY A 361 16.46 -15.54 -3.32
C GLY A 361 16.97 -15.23 -1.91
N SER A 362 17.48 -14.04 -1.71
CA SER A 362 18.02 -13.55 -0.42
C SER A 362 16.93 -12.99 0.51
N SER A 363 15.91 -12.36 -0.06
CA SER A 363 14.84 -11.70 0.69
C SER A 363 13.46 -12.23 0.33
N THR A 364 12.55 -12.20 1.31
CA THR A 364 11.15 -12.60 1.15
C THR A 364 10.23 -11.57 1.81
N LEU A 365 9.17 -11.18 1.11
CA LEU A 365 8.08 -10.36 1.62
C LEU A 365 6.76 -11.11 1.43
N VAL A 366 6.09 -11.45 2.53
CA VAL A 366 4.75 -12.06 2.54
C VAL A 366 3.75 -10.97 2.93
N MET A 367 2.80 -10.67 2.05
CA MET A 367 1.70 -9.75 2.31
C MET A 367 0.40 -10.52 2.52
N ALA A 368 -0.36 -10.13 3.54
CA ALA A 368 -1.63 -10.75 3.93
C ALA A 368 -2.76 -9.70 3.95
N ASP A 369 -3.90 -10.07 3.39
CA ASP A 369 -5.12 -9.27 3.46
C ASP A 369 -5.72 -9.28 4.86
N ARG A 370 -6.45 -8.23 5.25
CA ARG A 370 -7.13 -8.15 6.57
C ARG A 370 -8.06 -9.31 6.88
N SER A 371 -8.56 -10.02 5.87
CA SER A 371 -9.35 -11.23 6.10
C SER A 371 -8.60 -12.29 6.90
N MET A 372 -7.27 -12.22 6.94
CA MET A 372 -6.37 -13.12 7.67
C MET A 372 -6.01 -12.66 9.08
N ARG A 373 -6.51 -11.49 9.50
CA ARG A 373 -6.23 -10.93 10.83
C ARG A 373 -6.61 -11.90 11.95
N GLY A 374 -5.66 -12.20 12.83
CA GLY A 374 -5.82 -13.12 13.96
C GLY A 374 -6.04 -14.59 13.58
N ARG A 375 -5.80 -14.97 12.32
CA ARG A 375 -5.97 -16.34 11.82
C ARG A 375 -4.64 -17.01 11.48
N LEU A 376 -3.56 -16.25 11.42
CA LEU A 376 -2.26 -16.76 10.98
C LEU A 376 -1.51 -17.40 12.14
N CYS A 377 -0.55 -18.25 11.81
CA CYS A 377 0.53 -18.63 12.71
C CYS A 377 1.77 -19.04 11.90
N GLY A 378 2.93 -18.98 12.54
CA GLY A 378 4.24 -19.10 11.90
C GLY A 378 5.19 -18.02 12.44
N ILE A 379 6.43 -17.99 11.95
CA ILE A 379 7.42 -16.96 12.31
C ILE A 379 6.87 -15.54 12.06
N CYS A 380 6.02 -15.36 11.06
CA CYS A 380 5.39 -14.08 10.73
C CYS A 380 4.31 -13.59 11.71
N GLY A 381 4.03 -14.33 12.79
CA GLY A 381 3.03 -13.95 13.79
C GLY A 381 1.60 -14.33 13.41
N ASP A 382 0.64 -13.93 14.26
CA ASP A 382 -0.78 -14.23 14.10
C ASP A 382 -1.60 -13.10 13.44
N PHE A 383 -0.95 -11.95 13.22
CA PHE A 383 -1.51 -10.78 12.55
C PHE A 383 -2.76 -10.24 13.27
N ASP A 384 -2.74 -10.16 14.60
CA ASP A 384 -3.88 -9.68 15.38
C ASP A 384 -3.78 -8.17 15.73
N GLY A 385 -2.61 -7.57 15.55
CA GLY A 385 -2.28 -6.18 15.83
C GLY A 385 -1.63 -5.94 17.20
N HIS A 386 -1.23 -6.97 17.93
CA HIS A 386 -0.67 -6.88 19.29
C HIS A 386 0.80 -7.32 19.36
N ALA A 387 1.70 -6.37 19.16
CA ALA A 387 3.15 -6.58 19.28
C ALA A 387 3.64 -7.15 20.64
N VAL A 388 2.86 -7.03 21.74
CA VAL A 388 3.28 -7.45 23.09
C VAL A 388 3.31 -8.98 23.24
N LYS A 389 2.45 -9.71 22.52
CA LYS A 389 2.33 -11.18 22.63
C LYS A 389 2.72 -11.90 21.34
N GLU A 390 3.58 -11.27 20.55
CA GLU A 390 3.97 -11.77 19.24
C GLU A 390 4.62 -13.16 19.27
N PHE A 391 5.44 -13.43 20.29
CA PHE A 391 6.26 -14.63 20.37
C PHE A 391 5.52 -15.87 20.89
N ARG A 392 4.36 -16.15 20.31
CA ARG A 392 3.50 -17.30 20.65
C ARG A 392 3.91 -18.54 19.84
N LYS A 393 4.41 -19.57 20.52
CA LYS A 393 4.87 -20.83 19.93
C LYS A 393 3.69 -21.70 19.45
N PRO A 394 3.92 -22.72 18.59
CA PRO A 394 2.87 -23.62 18.11
C PRO A 394 2.05 -24.30 19.21
N GLN A 395 2.65 -24.58 20.37
CA GLN A 395 1.97 -25.20 21.53
C GLN A 395 1.20 -24.19 22.40
N ASP A 396 0.94 -22.99 21.89
CA ASP A 396 0.22 -21.94 22.58
C ASP A 396 0.92 -21.46 23.88
N THR A 397 2.25 -21.34 23.82
CA THR A 397 3.06 -20.84 24.94
C THR A 397 3.94 -19.69 24.48
N GLN A 398 4.22 -18.73 25.38
CA GLN A 398 5.10 -17.60 25.06
C GLN A 398 6.56 -18.06 25.07
N ALA A 399 7.32 -17.70 24.04
CA ALA A 399 8.77 -17.86 24.02
C ALA A 399 9.45 -16.76 24.86
N HIS A 400 10.65 -17.03 25.35
CA HIS A 400 11.44 -16.07 26.12
C HIS A 400 12.09 -15.00 25.23
N ASN A 401 12.38 -15.31 23.97
CA ASN A 401 13.02 -14.41 23.01
C ASN A 401 12.68 -14.82 21.56
N GLY A 402 13.09 -13.97 20.61
CA GLY A 402 12.84 -14.17 19.18
C GLY A 402 13.49 -15.43 18.60
N GLN A 403 14.67 -15.82 19.10
CA GLN A 403 15.38 -17.02 18.64
C GLN A 403 14.62 -18.30 19.02
N GLU A 404 14.18 -18.42 20.27
CA GLU A 404 13.35 -19.54 20.73
C GLU A 404 12.01 -19.57 19.99
N TYR A 405 11.41 -18.41 19.76
CA TYR A 405 10.17 -18.29 19.01
C TYR A 405 10.31 -18.80 17.57
N ALA A 406 11.28 -18.29 16.81
CA ALA A 406 11.44 -18.66 15.41
C ALA A 406 11.89 -20.13 15.24
N SER A 407 12.76 -20.63 16.11
CA SER A 407 13.17 -22.04 16.11
C SER A 407 12.02 -23.01 16.43
N SER A 408 11.03 -22.58 17.21
CA SER A 408 9.84 -23.41 17.50
C SER A 408 8.98 -23.71 16.27
N TYR A 409 9.16 -22.95 15.18
CA TYR A 409 8.47 -23.14 13.90
C TYR A 409 9.27 -23.95 12.88
N ALA A 410 10.43 -24.51 13.26
CA ALA A 410 11.16 -25.47 12.46
C ALA A 410 10.39 -26.81 12.35
N ILE A 411 10.37 -27.39 11.15
CA ILE A 411 9.75 -28.70 10.88
C ILE A 411 10.83 -29.76 11.06
N THR A 412 10.80 -30.45 12.20
CA THR A 412 11.87 -31.36 12.65
C THR A 412 11.71 -32.81 12.20
N ASP A 413 10.65 -33.15 11.47
CA ASP A 413 10.38 -34.54 11.03
C ASP A 413 11.35 -35.04 9.93
N GLN A 414 12.30 -34.21 9.49
CA GLN A 414 13.40 -34.61 8.62
C GLN A 414 14.58 -35.10 9.47
N ALA A 415 15.12 -36.29 9.14
CA ALA A 415 16.16 -36.96 9.92
C ALA A 415 17.44 -36.11 10.16
N GLU A 416 17.70 -35.12 9.31
CA GLU A 416 18.84 -34.19 9.40
C GLU A 416 18.57 -33.03 10.40
N CYS A 417 17.30 -32.68 10.63
CA CYS A 417 16.88 -31.50 11.41
C CYS A 417 16.84 -31.69 12.92
N ALA A 418 16.83 -32.94 13.40
CA ALA A 418 16.83 -33.24 14.84
C ALA A 418 18.18 -32.96 15.54
N SER A 419 19.26 -32.74 14.78
CA SER A 419 20.63 -32.61 15.30
C SER A 419 21.14 -31.16 15.43
N GLU A 420 20.47 -30.19 14.80
CA GLU A 420 20.89 -28.78 14.78
C GLU A 420 20.39 -27.97 15.99
N GLN A 421 19.37 -28.44 16.72
CA GLN A 421 18.79 -27.69 17.86
C GLN A 421 19.56 -27.83 19.19
N MET A 422 20.72 -28.50 19.21
CA MET A 422 21.54 -28.74 20.41
C MET A 422 22.92 -28.08 20.39
N LYS A 423 23.18 -27.16 19.45
CA LYS A 423 24.47 -26.44 19.36
C LYS A 423 24.34 -24.95 19.63
#